data_AF-A0A4U6MNN2-F1
#
_entry.id   AF-A0A4U6MNN2-F1
#
_cell.length_a   1.000
_cell.length_b   1.000
_cell.length_c   1.000
_cell.angle_alpha   90.00
_cell.angle_beta   90.00
_cell.angle_gamma   90.00
#
_symmetry.space_group_name_H-M   'P 1'
#
loop_
_entity.id
_entity.type
_entity.pdbx_description
1 polymer ?
#
loop_
_entity_poly.entity_id
_entity_poly.type
_entity_poly.pdbx_seq_one_letter_code
_entity_poly.pdbx_strand_id
1 'polypeptide(L)' 'GQMLLTRADMEDRERFLNARDTLRALLDNNIVPVINENDAVATAEIKVGDNDNLSALAAILAGADKLLLLTD' A
#
# COMPACT_ATOMS: atom_id res chain seq x y z
N GLY A 1 -10.46 -6.57 -2.56
CA GLY A 1 -10.74 -5.25 -3.17
C GLY A 1 -9.45 -4.68 -3.68
N GLN A 2 -9.46 -3.97 -4.81
CA GLN A 2 -8.24 -3.36 -5.36
C GLN A 2 -7.94 -2.03 -4.67
N MET A 3 -6.68 -1.81 -4.30
CA MET A 3 -6.17 -0.55 -3.79
C MET A 3 -4.97 -0.11 -4.63
N LEU A 4 -4.97 1.15 -5.05
CA LEU A 4 -3.88 1.77 -5.79
C LEU A 4 -3.26 2.84 -4.89
N LEU A 5 -1.95 2.76 -4.67
CA LEU A 5 -1.23 3.67 -3.77
C LEU A 5 -0.10 4.37 -4.52
N THR A 6 0.22 5.60 -4.11
CA THR A 6 1.42 6.34 -4.53
C THR A 6 2.27 6.73 -3.32
N ARG A 7 3.53 7.12 -3.55
CA ARG A 7 4.38 7.67 -2.49
C ARG A 7 3.77 8.91 -1.85
N ALA A 8 3.09 9.74 -2.64
CA ALA A 8 2.41 10.94 -2.15
C ALA A 8 1.31 10.61 -1.11
N ASP A 9 0.66 9.44 -1.23
CA ASP A 9 -0.33 9.00 -0.24
C ASP A 9 0.31 8.57 1.09
N MET A 10 1.63 8.37 1.11
CA MET A 10 2.40 7.97 2.29
C MET A 10 3.13 9.15 2.96
N GLU A 11 3.40 10.22 2.20
CA GLU A 11 4.05 11.44 2.71
C GLU A 11 3.06 12.37 3.42
N ASP A 12 1.78 12.30 3.06
CA ASP A 12 0.70 13.02 3.74
C ASP A 12 0.08 12.16 4.85
N ARG A 13 0.07 12.70 6.09
CA ARG A 13 -0.43 11.98 7.27
C ARG A 13 -1.91 11.61 7.16
N GLU A 14 -2.74 12.47 6.58
CA GLU A 14 -4.18 12.23 6.46
C GLU A 14 -4.43 11.13 5.44
N ARG A 15 -3.76 11.20 4.28
CA ARG A 15 -3.84 10.15 3.25
C ARG A 15 -3.33 8.81 3.75
N PHE A 16 -2.24 8.81 4.52
CA PHE A 16 -1.71 7.60 5.15
C PHE A 16 -2.73 6.94 6.08
N LEU A 17 -3.40 7.73 6.94
CA LEU A 17 -4.43 7.21 7.84
C LEU A 17 -5.65 6.69 7.07
N ASN A 18 -6.06 7.38 6.00
CA ASN A 18 -7.16 6.93 5.15
C ASN A 18 -6.85 5.60 4.45
N ALA A 19 -5.63 5.44 3.93
CA ALA A 19 -5.18 4.18 3.32
C ALA A 19 -5.15 3.05 4.34
N ARG A 20 -4.64 3.31 5.55
CA ARG A 20 -4.62 2.35 6.67
C ARG A 20 -6.01 1.90 7.06
N ASP A 21 -6.93 2.85 7.24
CA ASP A 21 -8.29 2.55 7.71
C ASP A 21 -9.08 1.78 6.64
N THR A 22 -8.88 2.11 5.36
CA THR A 22 -9.43 1.34 4.23
C THR A 22 -8.90 -0.09 4.21
N LEU A 23 -7.58 -0.26 4.34
CA LEU A 23 -6.94 -1.57 4.33
C LEU A 23 -7.45 -2.45 5.48
N ARG A 24 -7.55 -1.89 6.68
CA ARG A 24 -8.10 -2.58 7.85
C ARG A 24 -9.57 -2.96 7.66
N ALA A 25 -10.40 -2.04 7.15
CA ALA A 25 -11.80 -2.33 6.88
C ALA A 25 -11.97 -3.52 5.90
N LEU A 26 -11.12 -3.64 4.87
CA LEU A 26 -11.14 -4.79 3.97
C LEU A 26 -10.79 -6.08 4.73
N LEU A 27 -9.73 -6.07 5.53
CA LEU A 27 -9.27 -7.23 6.30
C LEU A 27 -10.31 -7.67 7.35
N ASP A 28 -10.93 -6.72 8.05
CA ASP A 28 -11.98 -6.96 9.05
C ASP A 28 -13.23 -7.62 8.43
N ASN A 29 -13.46 -7.41 7.13
CA ASN A 29 -14.53 -8.04 6.36
C ASN A 29 -14.07 -9.30 5.61
N ASN A 30 -12.91 -9.87 5.98
CA ASN A 30 -12.31 -11.05 5.33
C ASN A 30 -12.05 -10.89 3.82
N ILE A 31 -11.91 -9.65 3.34
CA ILE A 31 -11.59 -9.37 1.95
C ILE A 31 -10.07 -9.32 1.80
N VAL A 32 -9.53 -10.09 0.84
CA VAL A 32 -8.11 -10.02 0.48
C VAL A 32 -7.85 -8.72 -0.29
N PRO A 33 -7.02 -7.79 0.23
CA PRO A 33 -6.63 -6.58 -0.48
C PRO A 33 -5.60 -6.92 -1.55
N VAL A 34 -5.79 -6.37 -2.76
CA VAL A 34 -4.79 -6.44 -3.83
C VAL A 34 -4.25 -5.04 -4.03
N ILE A 35 -2.99 -4.84 -3.65
CA ILE A 35 -2.34 -3.53 -3.63
C ILE A 35 -1.35 -3.46 -4.80
N ASN A 36 -1.37 -2.35 -5.53
CA ASN A 36 -0.37 -2.06 -6.54
C ASN A 36 -0.06 -0.56 -6.57
N GLU A 37 1.05 -0.19 -7.20
CA GLU A 37 1.38 1.21 -7.45
C GLU A 37 0.39 1.83 -8.45
N ASN A 38 0.01 3.09 -8.22
CA ASN A 38 -0.84 3.82 -9.15
C ASN A 38 -0.04 4.46 -10.30
N ASP A 39 0.42 3.64 -11.25
CA ASP A 39 1.20 4.09 -12.40
C ASP A 39 0.48 5.11 -13.29
N ALA A 40 -0.84 5.17 -13.25
CA ALA A 40 -1.63 6.09 -14.07
C ALA A 40 -1.56 7.55 -13.56
N VAL A 41 -1.25 7.75 -12.28
CA VAL A 41 -1.22 9.07 -11.62
C VAL A 41 0.19 9.42 -11.12
N ALA A 42 1.06 8.43 -10.92
CA ALA A 42 2.40 8.65 -10.42
C ALA A 42 3.34 9.23 -11.50
N THR A 43 3.76 10.49 -11.33
CA THR A 43 4.93 11.02 -12.04
C THR A 43 6.21 10.40 -11.50
N ALA A 44 7.32 10.50 -12.25
CA ALA A 44 8.58 9.87 -11.88
C ALA A 44 9.09 10.29 -10.48
N GLU A 45 8.73 11.49 -9.99
CA GLU A 45 9.13 11.96 -8.66
C GLU A 45 8.33 11.36 -7.50
N ILE A 46 7.11 10.86 -7.75
CA ILE A 46 6.18 10.36 -6.72
C ILE A 46 5.94 8.85 -6.78
N LYS A 47 6.75 8.15 -7.58
CA LYS A 47 6.82 6.68 -7.53
C LYS A 47 7.56 6.23 -6.28
N VAL A 48 7.07 5.14 -5.69
CA VAL A 48 7.76 4.36 -4.66
C VAL A 48 8.99 3.67 -5.27
N GLY A 49 8.92 3.34 -6.57
CA GLY A 49 10.06 2.94 -7.39
C GLY A 49 10.13 1.44 -7.66
N ASP A 50 9.81 0.60 -6.65
CA ASP A 50 9.65 -0.85 -6.78
C ASP A 50 8.54 -1.38 -5.84
N ASN A 51 8.06 -2.60 -6.16
CA ASN A 51 7.04 -3.26 -5.35
C ASN A 51 7.58 -3.80 -4.01
N ASP A 52 8.89 -3.88 -3.85
CA ASP A 52 9.51 -4.29 -2.58
C ASP A 52 9.28 -3.21 -1.51
N ASN A 53 9.57 -1.94 -1.84
CA ASN A 53 9.28 -0.82 -0.96
C ASN A 53 7.77 -0.61 -0.77
N LEU A 54 6.97 -0.79 -1.82
CA LEU A 54 5.51 -0.72 -1.70
C LEU A 54 4.97 -1.79 -0.74
N SER A 55 5.49 -3.01 -0.82
CA SER A 55 5.08 -4.11 0.05
C SER A 55 5.47 -3.87 1.51
N ALA A 56 6.63 -3.23 1.75
CA ALA A 56 7.03 -2.80 3.10
C ALA A 56 6.08 -1.74 3.67
N LEU A 57 5.68 -0.76 2.86
CA LEU A 57 4.69 0.25 3.25
C LEU A 57 3.31 -0.37 3.51
N ALA A 58 2.87 -1.28 2.64
CA ALA A 58 1.63 -2.03 2.82
C ALA A 58 1.64 -2.85 4.12
N ALA A 59 2.76 -3.47 4.48
CA ALA A 59 2.92 -4.18 5.74
C ALA A 59 2.78 -3.24 6.95
N ILE A 60 3.35 -2.04 6.89
CA ILE A 60 3.20 -1.01 7.95
C ILE A 60 1.73 -0.59 8.08
N LEU A 61 1.05 -0.31 6.97
CA LEU A 61 -0.37 0.06 6.95
C LEU A 61 -1.26 -1.05 7.51
N ALA A 62 -0.98 -2.30 7.14
CA ALA A 62 -1.72 -3.46 7.64
C ALA A 62 -1.44 -3.72 9.14
N GLY A 63 -0.31 -3.23 9.67
CA GLY A 63 0.21 -3.70 10.95
C GLY A 63 0.59 -5.18 10.89
N ALA A 64 1.16 -5.62 9.77
CA ALA A 64 1.45 -7.02 9.51
C ALA A 64 2.58 -7.54 10.42
N ASP A 65 2.39 -8.75 10.95
CA ASP A 65 3.43 -9.43 11.73
C ASP A 65 4.61 -9.90 10.87
N LYS A 66 4.35 -10.13 9.57
CA LYS A 66 5.32 -10.66 8.61
C LYS A 66 5.09 -10.06 7.23
N LEU A 67 6.19 -9.81 6.53
CA LEU A 67 6.24 -9.55 5.10
C LEU A 67 7.00 -10.70 4.44
N LEU A 68 6.45 -11.26 3.37
CA LEU A 68 7.09 -12.32 2.58
C LEU A 68 7.35 -11.79 1.17
N LEU A 69 8.63 -11.62 0.84
CA LEU A 69 9.09 -11.32 -0.51
C LEU A 69 9.40 -12.64 -1.22
N LEU A 70 8.65 -12.94 -2.28
CA LEU A 70 8.86 -14.13 -3.08
C LEU A 70 9.79 -13.78 -4.24
N THR A 71 10.92 -14.46 -4.32
CA THR A 71 11.88 -14.41 -5.43
C THR A 71 11.91 -15.77 -6.12
N ASP A 72 12.40 -15.80 -7.36
CA ASP A 72 12.64 -17.02 -8.14
C ASP A 72 13.77 -17.91 -7.58
#